data_AF-A0A328PYT6-F1
#
_entry.id   AF-A0A328PYT6-F1
#
_cell.length_a   1.000
_cell.length_b   1.000
_cell.length_c   1.000
_cell.angle_alpha   90.00
_cell.angle_beta   90.00
_cell.angle_gamma   90.00
#
_symmetry.space_group_name_H-M   'P 1'
#
loop_
_entity.id
_entity.type
_entity.pdbx_description
1 polymer ?
#
loop_
_entity_poly.entity_id
_entity_poly.type
_entity_poly.pdbx_seq_one_letter_code
_entity_poly.pdbx_strand_id
1 'polypeptide(L)'
;MCNTCKTSFKQENNLYKFINTAITNTPLWNYYNQPLTMEEWDRITEGGLSNGEIEQAQREELARIRDSDIQVFMDTLSTDNPMLPQINSVDLLLKKNEHPILELENITLQEPRAVRVSRGGYGGTSIRIAKGITLHTGGTRGRSESHDEIRNIDNGKLLITNKRIMFLGSNRTTNIDINKIVSIEDYLDGIKIQRSNKQKPEYFIGVDNNSITINIEGRQHNVLFNGEMIREIIIGRLN
;
A
#
# COMPACT_ATOMS: atom_id res chain seq x y z
N MET A 1 -50.96 11.62 16.75
CA MET A 1 -50.10 12.78 17.07
C MET A 1 -49.27 12.43 18.29
N CYS A 2 -47.97 12.66 18.23
CA CYS A 2 -47.10 12.57 19.40
C CYS A 2 -47.49 13.69 20.37
N ASN A 3 -48.02 13.34 21.55
CA ASN A 3 -48.53 14.32 22.52
C ASN A 3 -47.43 15.23 23.09
N THR A 4 -46.18 14.75 23.09
CA THR A 4 -45.01 15.47 23.62
C THR A 4 -44.36 16.37 22.57
N CYS A 5 -44.31 15.92 21.31
CA CYS A 5 -43.51 16.53 20.25
C CYS A 5 -44.34 17.17 19.10
N LYS A 6 -45.67 17.30 19.25
CA LYS A 6 -46.59 17.97 18.29
C LYS A 6 -46.37 17.59 16.81
N THR A 7 -45.88 16.38 16.58
CA THR A 7 -45.52 15.85 15.27
C THR A 7 -46.47 14.70 14.91
N SER A 8 -46.86 14.64 13.64
CA SER A 8 -47.75 13.61 13.11
C SER A 8 -46.95 12.61 12.30
N PHE A 9 -47.17 11.33 12.59
CA PHE A 9 -46.54 10.22 11.91
C PHE A 9 -47.59 9.31 11.29
N LYS A 10 -47.25 8.69 10.17
CA LYS A 10 -48.01 7.59 9.55
C LYS A 10 -47.34 6.28 9.94
N GLN A 11 -48.07 5.40 10.61
CA GLN A 11 -47.57 4.06 10.90
C GLN A 11 -47.55 3.20 9.64
N GLU A 12 -46.42 2.55 9.38
CA GLU A 12 -46.24 1.53 8.36
C GLU A 12 -45.60 0.31 9.04
N ASN A 13 -46.41 -0.71 9.34
CA ASN A 13 -46.03 -1.84 10.18
C ASN A 13 -45.54 -1.40 11.58
N ASN A 14 -44.30 -1.73 11.95
CA ASN A 14 -43.67 -1.35 13.22
C ASN A 14 -42.86 -0.04 13.13
N LEU A 15 -42.91 0.65 11.99
CA LEU A 15 -42.17 1.88 11.72
C LEU A 15 -43.13 3.04 11.47
N TYR A 16 -42.58 4.24 11.49
CA TYR A 16 -43.32 5.49 11.40
C TYR A 16 -42.65 6.40 10.37
N LYS A 17 -43.45 6.95 9.45
CA LYS A 17 -43.02 8.00 8.52
C LYS A 17 -43.53 9.35 8.96
N PHE A 18 -42.70 10.37 8.83
CA PHE A 18 -43.08 11.74 9.12
C PHE A 18 -44.14 12.24 8.12
N ILE A 19 -45.15 12.95 8.64
CA ILE A 19 -46.17 13.62 7.81
C ILE A 19 -45.98 15.13 7.90
N ASN A 20 -46.07 15.69 9.10
CA ASN A 20 -45.90 17.10 9.38
C ASN A 20 -45.55 17.34 10.86
N THR A 21 -45.01 18.51 11.16
CA THR A 21 -44.77 18.98 12.53
C THR A 21 -45.21 20.42 12.69
N ALA A 22 -45.62 20.80 13.91
CA ALA A 22 -45.76 22.19 14.30
C ALA A 22 -44.44 22.82 14.79
N ILE A 23 -43.36 22.02 14.88
CA ILE A 23 -42.02 22.45 15.34
C ILE A 23 -41.22 22.96 14.13
N THR A 24 -40.84 24.23 14.15
CA THR A 24 -40.10 24.86 13.04
C THR A 24 -38.58 24.74 13.16
N ASN A 25 -38.07 24.27 14.29
CA ASN A 25 -36.65 24.38 14.66
C ASN A 25 -35.84 23.07 14.61
N THR A 26 -36.46 21.97 14.17
CA THR A 26 -35.81 20.66 14.05
C THR A 26 -35.89 20.22 12.59
N PRO A 27 -34.80 19.82 11.93
CA PRO A 27 -34.79 19.50 10.50
C PRO A 27 -35.41 18.13 10.20
N LEU A 28 -36.63 17.88 10.70
CA LEU A 28 -37.37 16.63 10.55
C LEU A 28 -37.62 16.27 9.08
N TRP A 29 -37.60 17.28 8.19
CA TRP A 29 -37.69 17.07 6.74
C TRP A 29 -36.54 16.25 6.17
N ASN A 30 -35.37 16.20 6.83
CA ASN A 30 -34.24 15.37 6.40
C ASN A 30 -34.59 13.87 6.43
N TYR A 31 -35.58 13.48 7.24
CA TYR A 31 -36.03 12.10 7.43
C TYR A 31 -37.40 11.82 6.81
N TYR A 32 -37.95 12.76 6.02
CA TYR A 32 -39.33 12.72 5.50
C TYR A 32 -39.71 11.39 4.83
N ASN A 33 -38.76 10.78 4.11
CA ASN A 33 -38.98 9.53 3.37
C ASN A 33 -38.53 8.27 4.12
N GLN A 34 -37.98 8.39 5.33
CA GLN A 34 -37.40 7.27 6.06
C GLN A 34 -38.41 6.71 7.08
N PRO A 35 -38.75 5.40 7.00
CA PRO A 35 -39.51 4.74 8.05
C PRO A 35 -38.60 4.47 9.25
N LEU A 36 -38.81 5.17 10.37
CA LEU A 36 -38.01 5.05 11.60
C LEU A 36 -38.86 4.53 12.75
N THR A 37 -38.22 3.99 13.79
CA THR A 37 -38.90 3.58 15.02
C THR A 37 -39.41 4.81 15.79
N MET A 38 -40.39 4.61 16.69
CA MET A 38 -40.88 5.73 17.52
C MET A 38 -39.78 6.27 18.45
N GLU A 39 -38.92 5.39 18.99
CA GLU A 39 -37.78 5.78 19.83
C GLU A 39 -36.78 6.67 19.09
N GLU A 40 -36.52 6.38 17.81
CA GLU A 40 -35.70 7.24 16.95
C GLU A 40 -36.37 8.60 16.73
N TRP A 41 -37.68 8.62 16.45
CA TRP A 41 -38.41 9.87 16.27
C TRP A 41 -38.41 10.74 17.53
N ASP A 42 -38.64 10.15 18.70
CA ASP A 42 -38.60 10.88 19.98
C ASP A 42 -37.22 11.54 20.15
N ARG A 43 -36.13 10.76 20.00
CA ARG A 43 -34.75 11.28 20.07
C ARG A 43 -34.48 12.39 19.04
N ILE A 44 -34.91 12.22 17.79
CA ILE A 44 -34.72 13.23 16.74
C ILE A 44 -35.49 14.50 17.06
N THR A 45 -36.72 14.40 17.57
CA THR A 45 -37.53 15.58 17.93
C THR A 45 -36.95 16.36 19.10
N GLU A 46 -36.17 15.71 19.97
CA GLU A 46 -35.39 16.31 21.04
C GLU A 46 -34.02 16.87 20.57
N GLY A 47 -33.69 16.78 19.28
CA GLY A 47 -32.44 17.28 18.69
C GLY A 47 -31.31 16.24 18.61
N GLY A 48 -31.61 14.96 18.87
CA GLY A 48 -30.69 13.84 18.67
C GLY A 48 -30.68 13.28 17.24
N LEU A 49 -30.01 12.15 17.07
CA LEU A 49 -29.78 11.51 15.77
C LEU A 49 -30.58 10.20 15.60
N SER A 50 -30.83 9.82 14.35
CA SER A 50 -31.35 8.49 13.98
C SER A 50 -30.33 7.38 14.29
N ASN A 51 -30.76 6.10 14.33
CA ASN A 51 -29.81 5.00 14.55
C ASN A 51 -28.76 4.94 13.43
N GLY A 52 -29.16 5.16 12.17
CA GLY A 52 -28.25 5.16 11.03
C GLY A 52 -27.17 6.25 11.11
N GLU A 53 -27.52 7.45 11.58
CA GLU A 53 -26.56 8.53 11.79
C GLU A 53 -25.64 8.28 12.98
N ILE A 54 -26.16 7.69 14.07
CA ILE A 54 -25.33 7.28 15.21
C ILE A 54 -24.29 6.25 14.75
N GLU A 55 -24.72 5.23 14.02
CA GLU A 55 -23.82 4.23 13.47
C GLU A 55 -22.80 4.84 12.49
N GLN A 56 -23.21 5.79 11.65
CA GLN A 56 -22.31 6.49 10.75
C GLN A 56 -21.26 7.30 11.52
N ALA A 57 -21.68 8.10 12.50
CA ALA A 57 -20.79 8.89 13.33
C ALA A 57 -19.80 8.00 14.10
N GLN A 58 -20.26 6.85 14.61
CA GLN A 58 -19.39 5.85 15.24
C GLN A 58 -18.35 5.27 14.26
N ARG A 59 -18.75 4.93 13.03
CA ARG A 59 -17.82 4.44 11.99
C ARG A 59 -16.78 5.49 11.62
N GLU A 60 -17.20 6.74 11.45
CA GLU A 60 -16.29 7.85 11.15
C GLU A 60 -15.30 8.09 12.29
N GLU A 61 -15.76 8.03 13.54
CA GLU A 61 -14.88 8.16 14.71
C GLU A 61 -13.85 7.01 14.78
N LEU A 62 -14.28 5.77 14.56
CA LEU A 62 -13.38 4.63 14.53
C LEU A 62 -12.34 4.73 13.40
N ALA A 63 -12.74 5.27 12.23
CA ALA A 63 -11.81 5.53 11.13
C ALA A 63 -10.79 6.60 11.51
N ARG A 64 -11.21 7.71 12.14
CA ARG A 64 -10.30 8.76 12.63
C ARG A 64 -9.29 8.23 13.63
N ILE A 65 -9.72 7.39 14.58
CA ILE A 65 -8.83 6.77 15.56
C ILE A 65 -7.83 5.85 14.86
N ARG A 66 -8.29 5.02 13.92
CA ARG A 66 -7.41 4.15 13.13
C ARG A 66 -6.38 4.96 12.35
N ASP A 67 -6.78 6.02 11.68
CA ASP A 67 -5.87 6.88 10.90
C ASP A 67 -4.83 7.56 11.80
N SER A 68 -5.26 8.03 12.97
CA SER A 68 -4.36 8.58 14.00
C SER A 68 -3.36 7.53 14.50
N ASP A 69 -3.82 6.31 14.80
CA ASP A 69 -2.96 5.21 15.27
C ASP A 69 -1.95 4.79 14.18
N ILE A 70 -2.37 4.76 12.91
CA ILE A 70 -1.48 4.48 11.77
C ILE A 70 -0.45 5.60 11.61
N GLN A 71 -0.84 6.87 11.78
CA GLN A 71 0.12 7.98 11.71
C GLN A 71 1.19 7.88 12.81
N VAL A 72 0.79 7.56 14.05
CA VAL A 72 1.75 7.30 15.13
C VAL A 72 2.71 6.17 14.76
N PHE A 73 2.20 5.08 14.19
CA PHE A 73 3.04 3.99 13.70
C PHE A 73 4.03 4.46 12.61
N MET A 74 3.56 5.20 11.60
CA MET A 74 4.38 5.77 10.52
C MET A 74 5.53 6.62 11.07
N ASP A 75 5.23 7.49 12.04
CA ASP A 75 6.22 8.38 12.66
C ASP A 75 7.34 7.60 13.38
N THR A 76 7.08 6.35 13.81
CA THR A 76 8.11 5.50 14.43
C THR A 76 9.07 4.87 13.43
N LEU A 77 8.67 4.70 12.15
CA LEU A 77 9.40 3.87 11.18
C LEU A 77 10.79 4.41 10.84
N SER A 78 10.96 5.73 10.82
CA SER A 78 12.24 6.39 10.56
C SER A 78 13.11 6.57 11.80
N THR A 79 12.61 6.21 13.00
CA THR A 79 13.36 6.29 14.27
C THR A 79 14.18 5.03 14.51
N ASP A 80 15.26 5.10 15.30
CA ASP A 80 16.15 3.96 15.59
C ASP A 80 15.42 2.69 16.06
N ASN A 81 14.30 2.86 16.79
CA ASN A 81 13.48 1.79 17.33
C ASN A 81 12.06 1.83 16.73
N PRO A 82 11.90 1.41 15.46
CA PRO A 82 10.58 1.38 14.83
C PRO A 82 9.69 0.35 15.51
N MET A 83 8.38 0.58 15.53
CA MET A 83 7.39 -0.35 16.11
C MET A 83 7.14 -1.57 15.21
N LEU A 84 8.20 -2.31 14.92
CA LEU A 84 8.20 -3.53 14.11
C LEU A 84 8.43 -4.77 15.00
N PRO A 85 7.91 -5.94 14.61
CA PRO A 85 8.19 -7.19 15.30
C PRO A 85 9.69 -7.51 15.33
N GLN A 86 10.15 -8.02 16.46
CA GLN A 86 11.52 -8.53 16.58
C GLN A 86 11.69 -9.78 15.70
N ILE A 87 12.71 -9.78 14.85
CA ILE A 87 13.06 -10.94 14.00
C ILE A 87 14.16 -11.73 14.71
N ASN A 88 13.79 -12.92 15.21
CA ASN A 88 14.69 -13.76 16.03
C ASN A 88 15.65 -14.64 15.21
N SER A 89 15.29 -14.93 13.95
CA SER A 89 16.09 -15.78 13.07
C SER A 89 15.92 -15.33 11.63
N VAL A 90 17.02 -15.29 10.88
CA VAL A 90 17.02 -15.02 9.45
C VAL A 90 17.88 -16.07 8.75
N ASP A 91 17.50 -16.43 7.52
CA ASP A 91 18.23 -17.41 6.69
C ASP A 91 19.57 -16.87 6.15
N LEU A 92 19.93 -15.63 6.52
CA LEU A 92 21.07 -14.89 6.03
C LEU A 92 22.15 -14.67 7.09
N LEU A 93 23.40 -14.68 6.64
CA LEU A 93 24.55 -14.35 7.48
C LEU A 93 24.64 -12.84 7.71
N LEU A 94 24.41 -12.44 8.96
CA LEU A 94 24.56 -11.07 9.45
C LEU A 94 26.04 -10.76 9.75
N LYS A 95 26.48 -9.53 9.42
CA LYS A 95 27.81 -9.01 9.77
C LYS A 95 27.85 -8.61 11.24
N LYS A 96 29.04 -8.35 11.77
CA LYS A 96 29.23 -7.81 13.13
C LYS A 96 28.37 -6.54 13.33
N ASN A 97 27.62 -6.47 14.43
CA ASN A 97 26.70 -5.37 14.77
C ASN A 97 25.61 -5.12 13.70
N GLU A 98 25.24 -6.14 12.94
CA GLU A 98 24.10 -6.10 12.02
C GLU A 98 22.92 -6.85 12.65
N HIS A 99 21.73 -6.26 12.60
CA HIS A 99 20.50 -6.89 13.07
C HIS A 99 19.37 -6.71 12.04
N PRO A 100 18.48 -7.70 11.91
CA PRO A 100 17.34 -7.62 11.00
C PRO A 100 16.28 -6.66 11.55
N ILE A 101 15.59 -5.97 10.64
CA ILE A 101 14.54 -4.98 10.97
C ILE A 101 13.21 -5.40 10.37
N LEU A 102 13.22 -5.78 9.08
CA LEU A 102 12.02 -6.20 8.37
C LEU A 102 12.36 -7.30 7.38
N GLU A 103 11.53 -8.34 7.33
CA GLU A 103 11.55 -9.37 6.30
C GLU A 103 10.18 -9.36 5.59
N LEU A 104 10.21 -9.34 4.26
CA LEU A 104 9.02 -9.40 3.41
C LEU A 104 9.12 -10.60 2.49
N GLU A 105 8.01 -11.33 2.36
CA GLU A 105 7.88 -12.50 1.52
C GLU A 105 7.26 -12.13 0.15
N ASN A 106 7.46 -13.00 -0.84
CA ASN A 106 6.85 -12.91 -2.18
C ASN A 106 7.15 -11.60 -2.94
N ILE A 107 8.31 -11.00 -2.70
CA ILE A 107 8.76 -9.78 -3.37
C ILE A 107 9.30 -10.10 -4.76
N THR A 108 8.90 -9.31 -5.75
CA THR A 108 9.38 -9.40 -7.13
C THR A 108 10.45 -8.35 -7.36
N LEU A 109 11.66 -8.79 -7.72
CA LEU A 109 12.73 -7.92 -8.20
C LEU A 109 12.51 -7.62 -9.68
N GLN A 110 12.43 -6.34 -10.05
CA GLN A 110 12.40 -5.91 -11.44
C GLN A 110 13.57 -4.98 -11.79
N GLU A 111 14.01 -5.02 -13.04
CA GLU A 111 15.04 -4.13 -13.58
C GLU A 111 14.72 -3.71 -15.02
N PRO A 112 15.10 -2.49 -15.45
CA PRO A 112 15.04 -2.11 -16.86
C PRO A 112 15.95 -2.99 -17.73
N ARG A 113 15.41 -3.58 -18.78
CA ARG A 113 16.13 -4.40 -19.75
C ARG A 113 15.87 -3.88 -21.16
N ALA A 114 16.95 -3.65 -21.90
CA ALA A 114 16.87 -3.20 -23.28
C ALA A 114 16.29 -4.32 -24.14
N VAL A 115 15.13 -4.06 -24.74
CA VAL A 115 14.51 -4.94 -25.73
C VAL A 115 14.88 -4.43 -27.10
N ARG A 116 15.36 -5.35 -27.96
CA ARG A 116 15.66 -5.04 -29.36
C ARG A 116 14.55 -5.60 -30.22
N VAL A 117 13.76 -4.74 -30.84
CA VAL A 117 12.77 -5.14 -31.84
C VAL A 117 13.42 -5.01 -33.22
N SER A 118 13.73 -6.15 -33.86
CA SER A 118 14.14 -6.13 -35.28
C SER A 118 12.90 -6.26 -36.17
N ARG A 119 12.47 -5.17 -36.79
CA ARG A 119 11.51 -5.25 -37.90
C ARG A 119 12.26 -5.67 -39.16
N GLY A 120 12.34 -6.99 -39.38
CA GLY A 120 12.84 -7.58 -40.62
C GLY A 120 11.67 -7.94 -41.54
N GLY A 121 11.56 -7.23 -42.67
CA GLY A 121 10.73 -7.68 -43.79
C GLY A 121 11.25 -9.01 -44.33
N TYR A 122 10.31 -9.87 -44.74
CA TYR A 122 10.51 -11.23 -45.24
C TYR A 122 11.72 -11.43 -46.15
N GLY A 123 12.45 -12.53 -45.91
CA GLY A 123 13.33 -13.16 -46.91
C GLY A 123 14.71 -13.51 -46.40
N GLY A 124 14.85 -14.60 -45.64
CA GLY A 124 16.15 -15.23 -45.40
C GLY A 124 16.31 -15.84 -44.01
N THR A 125 16.37 -17.17 -43.95
CA THR A 125 16.70 -17.94 -42.75
C THR A 125 18.04 -17.50 -42.17
N SER A 126 18.06 -17.10 -40.90
CA SER A 126 19.29 -16.91 -40.11
C SER A 126 19.02 -17.29 -38.67
N ILE A 127 19.37 -18.52 -38.30
CA ILE A 127 19.36 -19.00 -36.92
C ILE A 127 20.65 -18.49 -36.26
N ARG A 128 20.57 -17.81 -35.11
CA ARG A 128 21.76 -17.39 -34.34
C ARG A 128 22.03 -18.38 -33.21
N ILE A 129 23.20 -19.02 -33.26
CA ILE A 129 23.78 -19.83 -32.18
C ILE A 129 25.11 -19.15 -31.78
N ALA A 130 25.15 -18.56 -30.59
CA ALA A 130 26.32 -17.97 -29.87
C ALA A 130 27.06 -16.73 -30.48
N LYS A 131 27.79 -16.02 -29.60
CA LYS A 131 28.43 -14.70 -29.81
C LYS A 131 29.75 -14.79 -30.61
N GLY A 132 29.86 -13.98 -31.68
CA GLY A 132 31.15 -13.49 -32.20
C GLY A 132 31.39 -13.74 -33.70
N ILE A 133 31.39 -12.65 -34.48
CA ILE A 133 31.74 -12.49 -35.92
C ILE A 133 30.59 -12.71 -36.93
N THR A 134 30.51 -11.80 -37.91
CA THR A 134 29.38 -11.43 -38.78
C THR A 134 29.72 -11.68 -40.26
N LEU A 135 28.73 -11.98 -41.11
CA LEU A 135 28.83 -11.74 -42.56
C LEU A 135 27.57 -11.02 -43.08
N HIS A 136 27.80 -9.93 -43.81
CA HIS A 136 26.78 -9.16 -44.51
C HIS A 136 26.65 -9.67 -45.94
N THR A 137 25.41 -9.81 -46.42
CA THR A 137 25.07 -9.63 -47.84
C THR A 137 23.63 -9.12 -47.93
N GLY A 138 23.47 -7.88 -48.42
CA GLY A 138 22.21 -7.38 -48.97
C GLY A 138 21.22 -6.71 -48.01
N GLY A 139 20.89 -5.46 -48.34
CA GLY A 139 19.51 -4.98 -48.30
C GLY A 139 18.89 -4.58 -46.97
N THR A 140 18.67 -3.27 -46.83
CA THR A 140 17.71 -2.62 -45.92
C THR A 140 18.21 -2.35 -44.50
N ARG A 141 18.36 -1.05 -44.20
CA ARG A 141 18.60 -0.52 -42.85
C ARG A 141 17.41 -0.86 -41.94
N GLY A 142 17.42 -2.06 -41.35
CA GLY A 142 16.58 -2.36 -40.20
C GLY A 142 17.01 -1.48 -39.03
N ARG A 143 16.29 -0.39 -38.77
CA ARG A 143 16.48 0.45 -37.59
C ARG A 143 16.07 -0.40 -36.38
N SER A 144 17.04 -1.02 -35.72
CA SER A 144 16.81 -1.66 -34.42
C SER A 144 16.67 -0.54 -33.40
N GLU A 145 15.44 -0.21 -33.02
CA GLU A 145 15.18 0.67 -31.88
C GLU A 145 15.27 -0.18 -30.60
N SER A 146 16.10 0.25 -29.66
CA SER A 146 16.15 -0.33 -28.31
C SER A 146 15.32 0.54 -27.38
N HIS A 147 14.27 -0.02 -26.80
CA HIS A 147 13.56 0.58 -25.66
C HIS A 147 13.87 -0.24 -24.42
N ASP A 148 13.97 0.42 -23.26
CA ASP A 148 14.07 -0.28 -21.99
C ASP A 148 12.66 -0.65 -21.52
N GLU A 149 12.43 -1.93 -21.23
CA GLU A 149 11.24 -2.41 -20.53
C GLU A 149 11.60 -2.83 -19.12
N ILE A 150 10.74 -2.56 -18.15
CA ILE A 150 10.86 -3.13 -16.80
C ILE A 150 10.54 -4.62 -16.91
N ARG A 151 11.46 -5.48 -16.48
CA ARG A 151 11.28 -6.93 -16.50
C ARG A 151 11.40 -7.53 -15.11
N ASN A 152 10.52 -8.48 -14.82
CA ASN A 152 10.65 -9.36 -13.66
C ASN A 152 11.93 -10.18 -13.80
N ILE A 153 12.82 -10.02 -12.84
CA ILE A 153 14.11 -10.70 -12.79
C ILE A 153 14.01 -11.96 -11.95
N ASP A 154 13.36 -11.88 -10.80
CA ASP A 154 13.19 -12.99 -9.88
C ASP A 154 12.10 -12.69 -8.84
N ASN A 155 11.65 -13.73 -8.13
CA ASN A 155 10.75 -13.60 -6.97
C ASN A 155 11.39 -14.26 -5.74
N GLY A 156 11.18 -13.66 -4.57
CA GLY A 156 11.77 -14.15 -3.34
C GLY A 156 11.53 -13.23 -2.14
N LYS A 157 12.49 -13.21 -1.21
CA LYS A 157 12.38 -12.45 0.03
C LYS A 157 13.16 -11.16 -0.02
N LEU A 158 12.68 -10.12 0.67
CA LEU A 158 13.41 -8.89 0.92
C LEU A 158 13.69 -8.76 2.42
N LEU A 159 14.96 -8.72 2.80
CA LEU A 159 15.41 -8.48 4.16
C LEU A 159 16.03 -7.09 4.26
N ILE A 160 15.54 -6.27 5.18
CA ILE A 160 16.10 -4.97 5.54
C ILE A 160 16.76 -5.09 6.90
N THR A 161 18.02 -4.68 6.97
CA THR A 161 18.80 -4.62 8.21
C THR A 161 19.20 -3.18 8.51
N ASN A 162 19.82 -2.94 9.67
CA ASN A 162 20.41 -1.64 9.98
C ASN A 162 21.60 -1.24 9.09
N LYS A 163 22.05 -2.09 8.15
CA LYS A 163 23.22 -1.81 7.29
C LYS A 163 22.96 -1.96 5.80
N ARG A 164 22.09 -2.89 5.41
CA ARG A 164 21.90 -3.26 4.02
C ARG A 164 20.50 -3.81 3.77
N ILE A 165 20.09 -3.69 2.52
CA ILE A 165 18.91 -4.36 1.96
C ILE A 165 19.42 -5.57 1.19
N MET A 166 18.81 -6.73 1.43
CA MET A 166 19.16 -7.98 0.78
C MET A 166 17.92 -8.58 0.15
N PHE A 167 18.03 -8.96 -1.11
CA PHE A 167 17.00 -9.72 -1.81
C PHE A 167 17.50 -11.14 -2.04
N LEU A 168 16.68 -12.13 -1.73
CA LEU A 168 16.94 -13.54 -1.96
C LEU A 168 15.85 -14.12 -2.85
N GLY A 169 16.10 -14.13 -4.15
CA GLY A 169 15.30 -14.89 -5.09
C GLY A 169 15.87 -16.28 -5.35
N SER A 170 15.14 -17.06 -6.14
CA SER A 170 15.55 -18.43 -6.50
C SER A 170 16.81 -18.47 -7.37
N ASN A 171 17.07 -17.42 -8.16
CA ASN A 171 18.14 -17.32 -9.15
C ASN A 171 19.06 -16.11 -8.95
N ARG A 172 18.62 -15.13 -8.15
CA ARG A 172 19.29 -13.85 -7.95
C ARG A 172 19.30 -13.47 -6.48
N THR A 173 20.49 -13.12 -6.01
CA THR A 173 20.68 -12.45 -4.73
C THR A 173 21.21 -11.05 -4.97
N THR A 174 20.57 -10.06 -4.36
CA THR A 174 21.03 -8.67 -4.39
C THR A 174 21.42 -8.24 -3.00
N ASN A 175 22.54 -7.52 -2.90
CA ASN A 175 22.98 -6.88 -1.66
C ASN A 175 23.20 -5.39 -1.92
N ILE A 176 22.53 -4.53 -1.15
CA ILE A 176 22.58 -3.07 -1.27
C ILE A 176 22.95 -2.51 0.10
N ASP A 177 24.18 -2.03 0.25
CA ASP A 177 24.55 -1.24 1.44
C ASP A 177 23.70 0.03 1.47
N ILE A 178 23.09 0.35 2.62
CA ILE A 178 22.18 1.49 2.77
C ILE A 178 22.89 2.81 2.41
N ASN A 179 24.16 2.95 2.80
CA ASN A 179 25.00 4.12 2.50
C ASN A 179 25.32 4.32 1.00
N LYS A 180 24.99 3.35 0.13
CA LYS A 180 25.16 3.48 -1.33
C LYS A 180 23.87 3.86 -2.05
N ILE A 181 22.75 3.93 -1.34
CA ILE A 181 21.46 4.36 -1.90
C ILE A 181 21.54 5.85 -2.22
N VAL A 182 21.17 6.21 -3.44
CA VAL A 182 21.16 7.58 -3.96
C VAL A 182 19.74 8.15 -3.95
N SER A 183 18.75 7.33 -4.27
CA SER A 183 17.34 7.71 -4.20
C SER A 183 16.46 6.50 -3.94
N ILE A 184 15.33 6.77 -3.29
CA ILE A 184 14.23 5.84 -3.07
C ILE A 184 12.95 6.54 -3.55
N GLU A 185 12.25 5.91 -4.49
CA GLU A 185 10.90 6.30 -4.90
C GLU A 185 9.94 5.21 -4.42
N ASP A 186 8.86 5.59 -3.75
CA ASP A 186 7.84 4.69 -3.25
C ASP A 186 6.60 4.63 -4.15
N TYR A 187 5.94 3.48 -4.13
CA TYR A 187 4.68 3.17 -4.77
C TYR A 187 3.78 2.44 -3.77
N LEU A 188 2.48 2.31 -4.06
CA LEU A 188 1.57 1.59 -3.16
C LEU A 188 2.01 0.14 -2.91
N ASP A 189 2.52 -0.53 -3.95
CA ASP A 189 2.88 -1.94 -3.96
C ASP A 189 4.40 -2.19 -3.87
N GLY A 190 5.23 -1.16 -3.75
CA GLY A 190 6.68 -1.37 -3.71
C GLY A 190 7.55 -0.13 -3.70
N ILE A 191 8.85 -0.35 -3.90
CA ILE A 191 9.85 0.71 -3.95
C ILE A 191 10.79 0.55 -5.14
N LYS A 192 11.32 1.66 -5.62
CA LYS A 192 12.42 1.74 -6.58
C LYS A 192 13.64 2.35 -5.91
N ILE A 193 14.75 1.64 -6.01
CA ILE A 193 16.05 2.06 -5.46
C ILE A 193 17.03 2.33 -6.59
N GLN A 194 17.67 3.50 -6.53
CA GLN A 194 18.87 3.81 -7.29
C GLN A 194 20.09 3.80 -6.36
N ARG A 195 21.20 3.18 -6.78
CA ARG A 195 22.44 3.14 -6.00
C ARG A 195 23.65 3.58 -6.80
N SER A 196 24.66 4.12 -6.12
CA SER A 196 25.81 4.80 -6.74
C SER A 196 26.65 3.90 -7.66
N ASN A 197 26.71 2.60 -7.37
CA ASN A 197 27.50 1.63 -8.11
C ASN A 197 26.74 0.86 -9.20
N LYS A 198 25.48 1.23 -9.49
CA LYS A 198 24.65 0.58 -10.51
C LYS A 198 23.87 1.62 -11.28
N GLN A 199 23.98 1.61 -12.61
CA GLN A 199 23.26 2.58 -13.46
C GLN A 199 21.76 2.32 -13.50
N LYS A 200 21.35 1.04 -13.49
CA LYS A 200 19.95 0.66 -13.62
C LYS A 200 19.27 0.59 -12.25
N PRO A 201 18.11 1.23 -12.06
CA PRO A 201 17.34 1.13 -10.83
C PRO A 201 16.84 -0.30 -10.63
N GLU A 202 16.59 -0.63 -9.37
CA GLU A 202 16.04 -1.90 -8.91
C GLU A 202 14.67 -1.64 -8.28
N TYR A 203 13.67 -2.41 -8.70
CA TYR A 203 12.30 -2.31 -8.19
C TYR A 203 12.01 -3.53 -7.32
N PHE A 204 11.40 -3.31 -6.16
CA PHE A 204 10.96 -4.36 -5.24
C PHE A 204 9.45 -4.22 -5.07
N ILE A 205 8.71 -5.08 -5.75
CA ILE A 205 7.24 -5.01 -5.88
C ILE A 205 6.57 -6.16 -5.11
N GLY A 206 5.37 -5.92 -4.60
CA GLY A 206 4.57 -6.87 -3.83
C GLY A 206 4.72 -6.71 -2.31
N VAL A 207 5.13 -5.53 -1.83
CA VAL A 207 5.29 -5.29 -0.38
C VAL A 207 3.95 -5.33 0.34
N ASP A 208 2.88 -4.93 -0.34
CA ASP A 208 1.47 -4.94 0.09
C ASP A 208 0.85 -6.32 0.25
N ASN A 209 1.54 -7.37 -0.21
CA ASN A 209 1.18 -8.75 0.13
C ASN A 209 1.55 -9.13 1.58
N ASN A 210 2.27 -8.27 2.28
CA ASN A 210 2.72 -8.48 3.64
C ASN A 210 1.98 -7.51 4.57
N SER A 211 1.69 -7.99 5.78
CA SER A 211 0.95 -7.22 6.77
C SER A 211 1.60 -7.28 8.14
N ILE A 212 1.38 -6.24 8.93
CA ILE A 212 1.83 -6.13 10.31
C ILE A 212 0.64 -5.88 11.24
N THR A 213 0.65 -6.53 12.40
CA THR A 213 -0.25 -6.19 13.49
C THR A 213 0.44 -5.21 14.43
N ILE A 214 -0.05 -3.98 14.48
CA ILE A 214 0.42 -2.94 15.42
C ILE A 214 -0.51 -2.86 16.62
N ASN A 215 0.03 -2.46 17.77
CA ASN A 215 -0.74 -2.22 19.00
C ASN A 215 -0.45 -0.81 19.50
N ILE A 216 -1.48 0.05 19.47
CA ILE A 216 -1.42 1.44 19.95
C ILE A 216 -2.44 1.58 21.06
N GLU A 217 -1.97 1.85 22.28
CA GLU A 217 -2.83 2.02 23.47
C GLU A 217 -3.83 0.86 23.70
N GLY A 218 -3.42 -0.37 23.40
CA GLY A 218 -4.27 -1.57 23.52
C GLY A 218 -5.16 -1.86 22.31
N ARG A 219 -5.22 -0.96 21.31
CA ARG A 219 -5.95 -1.15 20.06
C ARG A 219 -5.05 -1.84 19.05
N GLN A 220 -5.52 -2.99 18.54
CA GLN A 220 -4.80 -3.75 17.52
C GLN A 220 -5.27 -3.38 16.12
N HIS A 221 -4.33 -3.10 15.22
CA HIS A 221 -4.61 -2.84 13.81
C HIS A 221 -3.78 -3.76 12.94
N ASN A 222 -4.44 -4.46 12.01
CA ASN A 222 -3.76 -5.09 10.89
C ASN A 222 -3.57 -4.05 9.77
N VAL A 223 -2.32 -3.86 9.35
CA VAL A 223 -1.89 -2.85 8.38
C VAL A 223 -1.08 -3.54 7.29
N LEU A 224 -1.45 -3.33 6.02
CA LEU A 224 -0.64 -3.77 4.89
C LEU A 224 0.56 -2.85 4.75
N PHE A 225 1.72 -3.43 4.45
CA PHE A 225 2.87 -2.62 4.08
C PHE A 225 2.60 -1.89 2.76
N ASN A 226 3.18 -0.71 2.60
CA ASN A 226 3.21 0.02 1.34
C ASN A 226 4.63 0.56 1.10
N GLY A 227 4.90 1.09 -0.09
CA GLY A 227 6.24 1.61 -0.41
C GLY A 227 6.71 2.73 0.51
N GLU A 228 5.79 3.59 0.97
CA GLU A 228 6.11 4.70 1.89
C GLU A 228 6.67 4.17 3.22
N MET A 229 6.02 3.16 3.81
CA MET A 229 6.51 2.48 5.02
C MET A 229 7.90 1.91 4.81
N ILE A 230 8.14 1.22 3.69
CA ILE A 230 9.45 0.63 3.41
C ILE A 230 10.51 1.72 3.23
N ARG A 231 10.16 2.81 2.55
CA ARG A 231 11.04 3.98 2.37
C ARG A 231 11.42 4.60 3.71
N GLU A 232 10.47 4.84 4.61
CA GLU A 232 10.73 5.41 5.95
C GLU A 232 11.62 4.49 6.80
N ILE A 233 11.39 3.18 6.76
CA ILE A 233 12.23 2.18 7.43
C ILE A 233 13.68 2.27 6.93
N ILE A 234 13.89 2.39 5.62
CA ILE A 234 15.23 2.51 5.03
C ILE A 234 15.87 3.86 5.38
N ILE A 235 15.11 4.96 5.28
CA ILE A 235 15.61 6.31 5.58
C ILE A 235 16.07 6.40 7.03
N GLY A 236 15.34 5.79 7.95
CA GLY A 236 15.73 5.72 9.35
C GLY A 236 17.06 5.02 9.60
N ARG A 237 17.66 4.37 8.59
CA ARG A 237 18.96 3.68 8.68
C ARG A 237 20.10 4.40 7.92
N LEU A 238 19.86 5.59 7.37
CA LEU A 238 20.87 6.35 6.62
C LEU A 238 21.87 7.12 7.50
N ASN A 239 21.74 7.05 8.84
CA ASN A 239 22.57 7.77 9.80
C ASN A 239 23.60 6.86 10.50
#